data_AF-A0A0P9FZJ3-F1
#
_entry.id   AF-A0A0P9FZJ3-F1
#
_cell.length_a   1.000
_cell.length_b   1.000
_cell.length_c   1.000
_cell.angle_alpha   90.00
_cell.angle_beta   90.00
_cell.angle_gamma   90.00
#
_symmetry.space_group_name_H-M   'P 1'
#
loop_
_entity.id
_entity.type
_entity.pdbx_description
1 polymer ?
#
loop_
_entity_poly.entity_id
_entity_poly.type
_entity_poly.pdbx_seq_one_letter_code
_entity_poly.pdbx_strand_id
1 'polypeptide(L)'
;MLTREEALDLVKKNITKRAFLCHMLAVEAIMRSLANYLKEDEDLWGLTGLLHDIDFEKTEAMPERHATLAEEVLGDKVPKDVKRAIRAHNFQYTNVSPGTSMEKALIACDAISGLLVACALVMPSKRLMDVRVETVSKKFKDKDFARGADRKRILLCEEIGIPKERFFEVALSGLKNVAAELSL
;
A
#
# COMPACT_ATOMS: atom_id res chain seq x y z
N MET A 1 -11.72 15.29 -9.35
CA MET A 1 -11.04 14.16 -8.69
C MET A 1 -12.11 13.19 -8.26
N LEU A 2 -11.90 11.88 -8.47
CA LEU A 2 -12.84 10.87 -8.00
C LEU A 2 -13.07 10.99 -6.49
N THR A 3 -14.30 10.76 -6.05
CA THR A 3 -14.57 10.45 -4.65
C THR A 3 -14.01 9.08 -4.31
N ARG A 4 -13.83 8.79 -3.01
CA ARG A 4 -13.42 7.44 -2.56
C ARG A 4 -14.38 6.36 -3.05
N GLU A 5 -15.68 6.63 -3.05
CA GLU A 5 -16.71 5.67 -3.50
C GLU A 5 -16.57 5.37 -5.00
N GLU A 6 -16.43 6.41 -5.82
CA GLU A 6 -16.22 6.25 -7.26
C GLU A 6 -14.91 5.50 -7.58
N ALA A 7 -13.86 5.76 -6.80
CA ALA A 7 -12.59 5.07 -6.90
C ALA A 7 -12.73 3.58 -6.54
N LEU A 8 -13.42 3.26 -5.44
CA LEU A 8 -13.68 1.88 -5.02
C LEU A 8 -14.52 1.12 -6.05
N ASP A 9 -15.52 1.75 -6.64
CA ASP A 9 -16.31 1.16 -7.73
C ASP A 9 -15.46 0.91 -8.97
N LEU A 10 -14.52 1.81 -9.29
CA LEU A 10 -13.57 1.62 -10.38
C LEU A 10 -12.63 0.44 -10.11
N VAL A 11 -12.14 0.29 -8.87
CA VAL A 11 -11.33 -0.85 -8.45
C VAL A 11 -12.11 -2.16 -8.61
N LYS A 12 -13.34 -2.24 -8.10
CA LYS A 12 -14.20 -3.44 -8.21
C LYS A 12 -14.53 -3.83 -9.66
N LYS A 13 -14.48 -2.87 -10.60
CA LYS A 13 -14.65 -3.15 -12.04
C LYS A 13 -13.41 -3.75 -12.70
N ASN A 14 -12.22 -3.54 -12.13
CA ASN A 14 -10.95 -4.01 -12.69
C ASN A 14 -10.33 -5.18 -11.91
N ILE A 15 -10.68 -5.32 -10.63
CA ILE A 15 -10.12 -6.28 -9.70
C ILE A 15 -11.24 -7.19 -9.21
N THR A 16 -11.12 -8.47 -9.54
CA THR A 16 -12.12 -9.51 -9.26
C THR A 16 -11.69 -10.44 -8.13
N LYS A 17 -10.38 -10.64 -7.95
CA LYS A 17 -9.80 -11.46 -6.88
C LYS A 17 -9.88 -10.70 -5.56
N ARG A 18 -10.59 -11.28 -4.60
CA ARG A 18 -10.75 -10.71 -3.25
C ARG A 18 -9.40 -10.39 -2.57
N ALA A 19 -8.38 -11.21 -2.78
CA ALA A 19 -7.06 -10.98 -2.20
C ALA A 19 -6.43 -9.64 -2.65
N PHE A 20 -6.58 -9.28 -3.93
CA PHE A 20 -6.06 -8.02 -4.47
C PHE A 20 -6.90 -6.83 -4.00
N LEU A 21 -8.23 -6.98 -3.95
CA LEU A 21 -9.09 -5.94 -3.37
C LEU A 21 -8.72 -5.68 -1.90
N CYS A 22 -8.52 -6.73 -1.09
CA CYS A 22 -8.08 -6.59 0.29
C CYS A 22 -6.70 -5.92 0.39
N HIS A 23 -5.77 -6.24 -0.51
CA HIS A 23 -4.46 -5.57 -0.54
C HIS A 23 -4.59 -4.07 -0.80
N MET A 24 -5.40 -3.66 -1.79
CA MET A 24 -5.61 -2.25 -2.11
C MET A 24 -6.29 -1.48 -0.96
N LEU A 25 -7.26 -2.10 -0.28
CA LEU A 25 -7.87 -1.53 0.95
C LEU A 25 -6.87 -1.42 2.10
N ALA A 26 -5.97 -2.40 2.24
CA ALA A 26 -4.91 -2.37 3.24
C ALA A 26 -3.94 -1.20 2.98
N VAL A 27 -3.50 -1.03 1.73
CA VAL A 27 -2.57 0.05 1.34
C VAL A 27 -3.24 1.41 1.49
N GLU A 28 -4.52 1.55 1.09
CA GLU A 28 -5.32 2.76 1.37
C GLU A 28 -5.30 3.12 2.86
N ALA A 29 -5.65 2.17 3.74
CA ALA A 29 -5.77 2.43 5.17
C ALA A 29 -4.42 2.84 5.80
N ILE A 30 -3.33 2.20 5.37
CA ILE A 30 -1.98 2.55 5.80
C ILE A 30 -1.60 3.95 5.29
N MET A 31 -1.87 4.26 4.02
CA MET A 31 -1.59 5.57 3.43
C MET A 31 -2.33 6.70 4.15
N ARG A 32 -3.63 6.52 4.46
CA ARG A 32 -4.41 7.49 5.23
C ARG A 32 -3.83 7.72 6.62
N SER A 33 -3.50 6.64 7.33
CA SER A 33 -2.91 6.73 8.66
C SER A 33 -1.55 7.42 8.64
N LEU A 34 -0.75 7.21 7.58
CA LEU A 34 0.54 7.85 7.39
C LEU A 34 0.40 9.34 7.07
N ALA A 35 -0.54 9.70 6.20
CA ALA A 35 -0.84 11.09 5.85
C ALA A 35 -1.25 11.89 7.10
N ASN A 36 -2.14 11.34 7.94
CA ASN A 36 -2.52 11.95 9.21
C ASN A 36 -1.29 12.19 10.11
N TYR A 37 -0.40 11.20 10.24
CA TYR A 37 0.83 11.34 11.04
C TYR A 37 1.75 12.45 10.50
N LEU A 38 1.86 12.59 9.18
CA LEU A 38 2.67 13.60 8.51
C LEU A 38 1.96 14.96 8.35
N LYS A 39 0.69 15.07 8.73
CA LYS A 39 -0.18 16.24 8.50
C LYS A 39 -0.35 16.59 7.01
N GLU A 40 -0.47 15.56 6.20
CA GLU A 40 -0.70 15.62 4.75
C GLU A 40 -2.19 15.39 4.41
N ASP A 41 -2.53 15.48 3.13
CA ASP A 41 -3.89 15.22 2.63
C ASP A 41 -4.22 13.72 2.68
N GLU A 42 -5.00 13.31 3.69
CA GLU A 42 -5.45 11.93 3.87
C GLU A 42 -6.26 11.38 2.69
N ASP A 43 -7.07 12.21 2.04
CA ASP A 43 -7.93 11.75 0.94
C ASP A 43 -7.11 11.52 -0.32
N LEU A 44 -6.15 12.40 -0.63
CA LEU A 44 -5.24 12.22 -1.76
C LEU A 44 -4.33 10.99 -1.57
N TRP A 45 -3.79 10.81 -0.38
CA TRP A 45 -2.91 9.67 -0.05
C TRP A 45 -3.69 8.36 -0.01
N GLY A 46 -4.86 8.36 0.60
CA GLY A 46 -5.76 7.21 0.62
C GLY A 46 -6.19 6.80 -0.78
N LEU A 47 -6.62 7.76 -1.62
CA LEU A 47 -6.98 7.53 -3.01
C LEU A 47 -5.82 6.93 -3.81
N THR A 48 -4.60 7.42 -3.57
CA THR A 48 -3.38 6.88 -4.19
C THR A 48 -3.15 5.42 -3.80
N GLY A 49 -3.26 5.09 -2.51
CA GLY A 49 -3.15 3.70 -2.02
C GLY A 49 -4.26 2.79 -2.56
N LEU A 50 -5.49 3.30 -2.66
CA LEU A 50 -6.63 2.53 -3.16
C LEU A 50 -6.47 2.19 -4.66
N LEU A 51 -5.87 3.06 -5.46
CA LEU A 51 -5.86 2.92 -6.92
C LEU A 51 -4.57 2.33 -7.51
N HIS A 52 -3.51 2.20 -6.72
CA HIS A 52 -2.17 1.90 -7.26
C HIS A 52 -2.10 0.61 -8.08
N ASP A 53 -2.82 -0.42 -7.66
CA ASP A 53 -2.82 -1.75 -8.27
C ASP A 53 -4.06 -2.05 -9.11
N ILE A 54 -4.76 -1.01 -9.59
CA ILE A 54 -6.00 -1.17 -10.38
C ILE A 54 -5.81 -1.95 -11.69
N ASP A 55 -4.58 -2.09 -12.17
CA ASP A 55 -4.23 -2.85 -13.36
C ASP A 55 -3.66 -4.24 -13.04
N PHE A 56 -3.44 -4.58 -11.77
CA PHE A 56 -2.59 -5.71 -11.38
C PHE A 56 -3.05 -7.07 -11.93
N GLU A 57 -4.36 -7.34 -11.97
CA GLU A 57 -4.89 -8.59 -12.56
C GLU A 57 -4.56 -8.75 -14.04
N LYS A 58 -4.42 -7.65 -14.77
CA LYS A 58 -4.09 -7.66 -16.20
C LYS A 58 -2.57 -7.70 -16.42
N THR A 59 -1.78 -7.32 -15.42
CA THR A 59 -0.32 -7.17 -15.51
C THR A 59 0.45 -8.18 -14.65
N GLU A 60 -0.21 -9.14 -13.99
CA GLU A 60 0.42 -10.15 -13.13
C GLU A 60 1.56 -10.90 -13.83
N ALA A 61 1.40 -11.20 -15.12
CA ALA A 61 2.43 -11.84 -15.94
C ALA A 61 3.31 -10.87 -16.76
N MET A 62 3.08 -9.56 -16.63
CA MET A 62 3.73 -8.49 -17.40
C MET A 62 4.10 -7.33 -16.45
N PRO A 63 5.02 -7.54 -15.49
CA PRO A 63 5.37 -6.53 -14.47
C PRO A 63 5.91 -5.22 -15.09
N GLU A 64 6.44 -5.26 -16.31
CA GLU A 64 6.87 -4.08 -17.05
C GLU A 64 5.73 -3.16 -17.51
N ARG A 65 4.51 -3.71 -17.62
CA ARG A 65 3.31 -2.94 -17.97
C ARG A 65 2.57 -2.40 -16.76
N HIS A 66 2.82 -2.96 -15.58
CA HIS A 66 2.20 -2.53 -14.34
C HIS A 66 2.53 -1.05 -14.04
N ALA A 67 1.57 -0.35 -13.43
CA ALA A 67 1.52 1.09 -13.20
C ALA A 67 1.35 1.95 -14.48
N THR A 68 1.91 1.53 -15.62
CA THR A 68 1.65 2.19 -16.91
C THR A 68 0.21 1.96 -17.35
N LEU A 69 -0.27 0.71 -17.26
CA LEU A 69 -1.67 0.40 -17.56
C LEU A 69 -2.62 1.03 -16.51
N ALA A 70 -2.22 1.11 -15.23
CA ALA A 70 -2.98 1.85 -14.23
C ALA A 70 -3.17 3.33 -14.63
N GLU A 71 -2.12 4.00 -15.11
CA GLU A 71 -2.20 5.37 -15.62
C GLU A 71 -3.23 5.50 -16.76
N GLU A 72 -3.21 4.56 -17.71
CA GLU A 72 -4.16 4.52 -18.84
C GLU A 72 -5.62 4.33 -18.37
N VAL A 73 -5.86 3.41 -17.44
CA VAL A 73 -7.20 3.13 -16.87
C VAL A 73 -7.76 4.36 -16.15
N LEU A 74 -6.90 5.05 -15.40
CA LEU A 74 -7.28 6.22 -14.61
C LEU A 74 -7.54 7.43 -15.51
N GLY A 75 -6.70 7.67 -16.51
CA GLY A 75 -6.84 8.82 -17.42
C GLY A 75 -6.90 10.14 -16.66
N ASP A 76 -7.89 10.99 -16.93
CA ASP A 76 -8.04 12.30 -16.26
C ASP A 76 -8.92 12.29 -15.02
N LYS A 77 -9.29 11.09 -14.52
CA LYS A 77 -10.18 10.96 -13.35
C LYS A 77 -9.48 11.36 -12.04
N VAL A 78 -8.15 11.29 -12.00
CA VAL A 78 -7.33 11.58 -10.81
C VAL A 78 -6.25 12.63 -11.09
N PRO A 79 -5.78 13.36 -10.07
CA PRO A 79 -4.69 14.32 -10.20
C PRO A 79 -3.41 13.71 -10.77
N LYS A 80 -2.56 14.56 -11.35
CA LYS A 80 -1.25 14.15 -11.90
C LYS A 80 -0.35 13.51 -10.84
N ASP A 81 -0.42 14.01 -9.61
CA ASP A 81 0.42 13.52 -8.52
C ASP A 81 0.07 12.08 -8.13
N VAL A 82 -1.22 11.71 -8.17
CA VAL A 82 -1.67 10.32 -7.98
C VAL A 82 -1.10 9.43 -9.09
N LYS A 83 -1.27 9.83 -10.36
CA LYS A 83 -0.73 9.05 -11.50
C LYS A 83 0.78 8.89 -11.43
N ARG A 84 1.49 9.95 -11.05
CA ARG A 84 2.95 9.91 -10.91
C ARG A 84 3.38 9.02 -9.74
N ALA A 85 2.67 9.06 -8.61
CA ALA A 85 2.92 8.16 -7.48
C ALA A 85 2.77 6.70 -7.87
N ILE A 86 1.70 6.37 -8.59
CA ILE A 86 1.47 5.02 -9.14
C ILE A 86 2.62 4.65 -10.09
N ARG A 87 3.02 5.52 -11.01
CA ARG A 87 4.18 5.20 -11.86
C ARG A 87 5.46 4.99 -11.07
N ALA A 88 5.70 5.81 -10.05
CA ALA A 88 6.89 5.71 -9.23
C ALA A 88 6.91 4.44 -8.37
N HIS A 89 5.76 3.83 -8.01
CA HIS A 89 5.79 2.61 -7.20
C HIS A 89 6.38 1.43 -7.95
N ASN A 90 6.28 1.43 -9.28
CA ASN A 90 6.91 0.49 -10.20
C ASN A 90 8.16 1.06 -10.91
N PHE A 91 8.95 1.88 -10.21
CA PHE A 91 10.11 2.62 -10.76
C PHE A 91 11.16 1.76 -11.49
N GLN A 92 11.23 0.46 -11.21
CA GLN A 92 12.13 -0.49 -11.88
C GLN A 92 11.82 -0.66 -13.37
N TYR A 93 10.56 -0.42 -13.77
CA TYR A 93 10.10 -0.57 -15.15
C TYR A 93 9.63 0.74 -15.78
N THR A 94 9.08 1.66 -14.99
CA THR A 94 8.48 2.90 -15.52
C THR A 94 9.47 4.02 -15.78
N ASN A 95 10.74 3.87 -15.36
CA ASN A 95 11.78 4.90 -15.32
C ASN A 95 11.38 6.18 -14.53
N VAL A 96 10.35 6.11 -13.68
CA VAL A 96 9.94 7.21 -12.81
C VAL A 96 10.47 6.94 -11.41
N SER A 97 11.58 7.57 -11.05
CA SER A 97 12.13 7.44 -9.70
C SER A 97 11.27 8.20 -8.67
N PRO A 98 11.07 7.64 -7.46
CA PRO A 98 10.31 8.31 -6.40
C PRO A 98 11.09 9.52 -5.85
N GLY A 99 10.53 10.72 -6.03
CA GLY A 99 11.11 12.00 -5.61
C GLY A 99 10.29 12.72 -4.53
N THR A 100 8.99 12.46 -4.42
CA THR A 100 8.11 13.09 -3.42
C THR A 100 7.88 12.20 -2.20
N SER A 101 7.40 12.79 -1.10
CA SER A 101 7.03 12.04 0.10
C SER A 101 5.93 11.02 -0.17
N MET A 102 4.89 11.39 -0.92
CA MET A 102 3.77 10.50 -1.25
C MET A 102 4.19 9.30 -2.10
N GLU A 103 5.12 9.50 -3.05
CA GLU A 103 5.66 8.42 -3.89
C GLU A 103 6.43 7.39 -3.07
N LYS A 104 7.31 7.85 -2.18
CA LYS A 104 8.09 6.98 -1.29
C LYS A 104 7.19 6.29 -0.24
N ALA A 105 6.21 7.03 0.27
CA ALA A 105 5.18 6.51 1.16
C ALA A 105 4.40 5.39 0.49
N LEU A 106 3.89 5.57 -0.73
CA LEU A 106 3.16 4.52 -1.44
C LEU A 106 3.98 3.23 -1.53
N ILE A 107 5.25 3.33 -1.91
CA ILE A 107 6.14 2.16 -1.99
C ILE A 107 6.31 1.46 -0.63
N ALA A 108 6.53 2.24 0.43
CA ALA A 108 6.73 1.69 1.77
C ALA A 108 5.44 1.05 2.30
N CYS A 109 4.29 1.69 2.07
CA CYS A 109 2.95 1.25 2.47
C CYS A 109 2.51 -0.02 1.75
N ASP A 110 2.73 -0.08 0.44
CA ASP A 110 2.58 -1.28 -0.39
C ASP A 110 3.39 -2.45 0.20
N ALA A 111 4.70 -2.27 0.36
CA ALA A 111 5.59 -3.33 0.81
C ALA A 111 5.31 -3.79 2.26
N ILE A 112 4.96 -2.88 3.18
CA ILE A 112 4.69 -3.25 4.57
C ILE A 112 3.33 -3.95 4.75
N SER A 113 2.35 -3.68 3.89
CA SER A 113 1.01 -4.28 3.96
C SER A 113 1.09 -5.82 3.99
N GLY A 114 1.90 -6.40 3.10
CA GLY A 114 2.11 -7.86 3.03
C GLY A 114 2.76 -8.43 4.29
N LEU A 115 3.71 -7.70 4.90
CA LEU A 115 4.33 -8.11 6.15
C LEU A 115 3.32 -8.11 7.32
N LEU A 116 2.48 -7.08 7.41
CA LEU A 116 1.48 -6.96 8.47
C LEU A 116 0.38 -8.01 8.35
N VAL A 117 -0.13 -8.25 7.14
CA VAL A 117 -1.10 -9.32 6.87
C VAL A 117 -0.49 -10.68 7.23
N ALA A 118 0.75 -10.96 6.82
CA ALA A 118 1.42 -12.19 7.21
C ALA A 118 1.56 -12.32 8.74
N CYS A 119 1.86 -11.22 9.45
CA CYS A 119 1.91 -11.22 10.91
C CYS A 119 0.57 -11.61 11.54
N ALA A 120 -0.55 -11.09 11.01
CA ALA A 120 -1.89 -11.46 11.48
C ALA A 120 -2.18 -12.96 11.25
N LEU A 121 -1.88 -13.46 10.05
CA LEU A 121 -2.17 -14.84 9.66
C LEU A 121 -1.44 -15.91 10.48
N VAL A 122 -0.29 -15.57 11.08
CA VAL A 122 0.46 -16.49 11.97
C VAL A 122 0.10 -16.35 13.45
N MET A 123 -0.78 -15.40 13.82
CA MET A 123 -1.33 -15.38 15.18
C MET A 123 -2.27 -16.57 15.37
N PRO A 124 -2.32 -17.20 16.57
CA PRO A 124 -3.27 -18.27 16.85
C PRO A 124 -4.74 -17.88 16.59
N SER A 125 -5.08 -16.63 16.88
CA SER A 125 -6.40 -16.05 16.61
C SER A 125 -6.63 -15.69 15.14
N LYS A 126 -5.56 -15.60 14.34
CA LYS A 126 -5.52 -15.02 12.99
C LYS A 126 -6.04 -13.58 12.91
N ARG A 127 -6.03 -12.85 14.02
CA ARG A 127 -6.55 -11.48 14.09
C ARG A 127 -5.45 -10.45 14.09
N LEU A 128 -5.64 -9.40 13.29
CA LEU A 128 -4.76 -8.25 13.22
C LEU A 128 -4.72 -7.46 14.54
N MET A 129 -5.82 -7.45 15.30
CA MET A 129 -5.90 -6.78 16.60
C MET A 129 -4.87 -7.31 17.61
N ASP A 130 -4.53 -8.59 17.51
CA ASP A 130 -3.57 -9.26 18.41
C ASP A 130 -2.11 -9.01 17.98
N VAL A 131 -1.87 -8.47 16.79
CA VAL A 131 -0.53 -8.11 16.31
C VAL A 131 -0.04 -6.87 17.05
N ARG A 132 1.22 -6.95 17.52
CA ARG A 132 1.94 -5.87 18.19
C ARG A 132 3.17 -5.46 17.37
N VAL A 133 3.64 -4.24 17.59
CA VAL A 133 4.80 -3.67 16.87
C VAL A 133 6.05 -4.53 17.09
N GLU A 134 6.24 -5.11 18.27
CA GLU A 134 7.38 -5.99 18.56
C GLU A 134 7.36 -7.25 17.69
N THR A 135 6.16 -7.77 17.39
CA THR A 135 6.00 -8.90 16.44
C THR A 135 6.42 -8.47 15.04
N VAL A 136 5.95 -7.30 14.58
CA VAL A 136 6.33 -6.74 13.28
C VAL A 136 7.84 -6.54 13.19
N SER A 137 8.47 -5.94 14.20
CA SER A 137 9.92 -5.70 14.25
C SER A 137 10.74 -6.99 14.24
N LYS A 138 10.27 -8.05 14.92
CA LYS A 138 10.90 -9.38 14.87
C LYS A 138 10.76 -10.00 13.47
N LYS A 139 9.56 -9.97 12.90
CA LYS A 139 9.25 -10.54 11.58
C LYS A 139 9.87 -9.77 10.42
N PHE A 140 10.10 -8.47 10.58
CA PHE A 140 10.84 -7.66 9.63
C PHE A 140 12.29 -8.17 9.46
N LYS A 141 12.95 -8.55 10.57
CA LYS A 141 14.34 -9.07 10.57
C LYS A 141 14.46 -10.50 10.05
N ASP A 142 13.39 -11.28 10.19
CA ASP A 142 13.27 -12.63 9.66
C ASP A 142 13.02 -12.57 8.14
N LYS A 143 14.06 -12.82 7.34
CA LYS A 143 13.99 -12.76 5.88
C LYS A 143 13.23 -13.94 5.26
N ASP A 144 13.09 -15.04 5.99
CA ASP A 144 12.32 -16.20 5.53
C ASP A 144 10.83 -16.02 5.77
N PHE A 145 10.46 -15.18 6.74
CA PHE A 145 9.08 -14.79 6.94
C PHE A 145 8.60 -13.79 5.89
N ALA A 146 7.44 -14.06 5.26
CA ALA A 146 6.87 -13.17 4.24
C ALA A 146 7.92 -12.76 3.19
N ARG A 147 8.55 -13.76 2.53
CA ARG A 147 9.64 -13.55 1.56
C ARG A 147 9.30 -12.55 0.45
N GLY A 148 8.02 -12.42 0.10
CA GLY A 148 7.55 -11.45 -0.89
C GLY A 148 7.55 -9.98 -0.44
N ALA A 149 7.59 -9.70 0.87
CA ALA A 149 7.63 -8.33 1.36
C ALA A 149 9.05 -7.76 1.29
N ASP A 150 9.26 -6.80 0.40
CA ASP A 150 10.58 -6.20 0.18
C ASP A 150 10.96 -5.25 1.33
N ARG A 151 11.90 -5.70 2.17
CA ARG A 151 12.39 -4.93 3.32
C ARG A 151 13.06 -3.62 2.93
N LYS A 152 13.69 -3.53 1.75
CA LYS A 152 14.30 -2.28 1.27
C LYS A 152 13.24 -1.26 0.90
N ARG A 153 12.17 -1.71 0.23
CA ARG A 153 11.01 -0.85 -0.08
C ARG A 153 10.32 -0.36 1.19
N ILE A 154 10.16 -1.21 2.22
CA ILE A 154 9.65 -0.79 3.53
C ILE A 154 10.50 0.34 4.14
N LEU A 155 11.82 0.28 4.02
CA LEU A 155 12.73 1.28 4.59
C LEU A 155 12.71 2.65 3.87
N LEU A 156 12.01 2.79 2.74
CA LEU A 156 11.80 4.11 2.14
C LEU A 156 11.02 5.07 3.05
N CYS A 157 10.35 4.55 4.09
CA CYS A 157 9.78 5.38 5.16
C CYS A 157 10.84 6.26 5.85
N GLU A 158 12.10 5.83 5.95
CA GLU A 158 13.15 6.61 6.59
C GLU A 158 13.56 7.82 5.73
N GLU A 159 13.44 7.72 4.40
CA GLU A 159 13.71 8.85 3.48
C GLU A 159 12.65 9.95 3.52
N ILE A 160 11.48 9.68 4.09
CA ILE A 160 10.44 10.69 4.35
C ILE A 160 10.45 11.16 5.81
N GLY A 161 11.54 10.88 6.54
CA GLY A 161 11.76 11.38 7.89
C GLY A 161 11.10 10.55 9.00
N ILE A 162 10.67 9.32 8.71
CA ILE A 162 9.99 8.46 9.69
C ILE A 162 10.90 7.29 10.08
N PRO A 163 11.31 7.16 11.35
CA PRO A 163 12.01 5.97 11.82
C PRO A 163 11.17 4.71 11.57
N LYS A 164 11.79 3.60 11.14
CA LYS A 164 11.06 2.37 10.80
C LYS A 164 10.13 1.87 11.92
N GLU A 165 10.54 1.99 13.18
CA GLU A 165 9.72 1.57 14.33
C GLU A 165 8.42 2.37 14.40
N ARG A 166 8.52 3.68 14.16
CA ARG A 166 7.36 4.56 14.12
C ARG A 166 6.49 4.30 12.88
N PHE A 167 7.11 3.98 11.75
CA PHE A 167 6.37 3.58 10.56
C PHE A 167 5.56 2.29 10.80
N PHE A 168 6.12 1.30 11.50
CA PHE A 168 5.42 0.06 11.83
C PHE A 168 4.21 0.32 12.72
N GLU A 169 4.33 1.21 13.71
CA GLU A 169 3.22 1.65 14.56
C GLU A 169 2.10 2.28 13.73
N VAL A 170 2.43 3.26 12.89
CA VAL A 170 1.47 4.00 12.08
C VAL A 170 0.78 3.07 11.07
N ALA A 171 1.54 2.24 10.37
CA ALA A 171 0.99 1.30 9.39
C ALA A 171 0.09 0.24 10.05
N LEU A 172 0.52 -0.33 11.17
CA LEU A 172 -0.29 -1.29 11.92
C LEU A 172 -1.58 -0.65 12.44
N SER A 173 -1.53 0.59 12.91
CA SER A 173 -2.71 1.33 13.36
C SER A 173 -3.70 1.56 12.22
N GLY A 174 -3.22 2.02 11.06
CA GLY A 174 -4.06 2.20 9.87
C GLY A 174 -4.74 0.90 9.44
N LEU A 175 -3.97 -0.19 9.37
CA LEU A 175 -4.49 -1.48 8.95
C LEU A 175 -5.56 -2.03 9.93
N LYS A 176 -5.41 -1.80 11.24
CA LYS A 176 -6.40 -2.21 12.26
C LYS A 176 -7.76 -1.56 12.05
N ASN A 177 -7.83 -0.36 11.48
CA ASN A 177 -9.10 0.33 11.23
C ASN A 177 -9.96 -0.35 10.17
N VAL A 178 -9.35 -1.16 9.28
CA VAL A 178 -10.04 -1.88 8.20
C VAL A 178 -10.02 -3.41 8.38
N ALA A 179 -9.63 -3.90 9.56
CA ALA A 179 -9.45 -5.33 9.83
C ALA A 179 -10.67 -6.19 9.43
N ALA A 180 -11.88 -5.70 9.73
CA ALA A 180 -13.13 -6.36 9.37
C ALA A 180 -13.30 -6.54 7.85
N GLU A 181 -12.95 -5.53 7.05
CA GLU A 181 -12.99 -5.59 5.57
C GLU A 181 -11.97 -6.59 5.03
N LEU A 182 -10.82 -6.69 5.67
CA LEU A 182 -9.75 -7.64 5.34
C LEU A 182 -10.03 -9.08 5.80
N SER A 183 -11.07 -9.28 6.62
CA SER A 183 -11.35 -10.57 7.28
C SER A 183 -10.19 -11.04 8.17
N LEU A 184 -9.55 -10.07 8.82
CA LEU A 184 -8.45 -10.23 9.79
C LEU A 184 -8.81 -9.51 11.10
#